data_AF-A0A1S2K8A6-F1
#
_entry.id   AF-A0A1S2K8A6-F1
#
_cell.length_a   1.000
_cell.length_b   1.000
_cell.length_c   1.000
_cell.angle_alpha   90.00
_cell.angle_beta   90.00
_cell.angle_gamma   90.00
#
_symmetry.space_group_name_H-M   'P 1'
#
loop_
_entity.id
_entity.type
_entity.pdbx_description
1 polymer ?
#
loop_
_entity_poly.entity_id
_entity_poly.type
_entity_poly.pdbx_seq_one_letter_code
_entity_poly.pdbx_strand_id
1 'polypeptide(L)'
;MGVVLQVIYIALACFMVVLIFRLVMDYVFQFARSWQPGKAMVVVLEATYTVTDPPLKLLRRFIPPLRLGSVALDLSFFVLMIIVYILLNIVGSLAMGV
;
A
#
# COMPACT_ATOMS: atom_id res chain seq x y z
N MET A 1 13.48 23.56 6.39
CA MET A 1 13.17 22.25 5.77
C MET A 1 14.46 21.46 5.67
N GLY A 2 14.69 20.43 6.50
CA GLY A 2 15.89 19.60 6.37
C GLY A 2 15.77 18.71 5.13
N VAL A 3 16.81 18.67 4.27
CA VAL A 3 16.84 17.84 3.05
C VAL A 3 16.47 16.39 3.35
N VAL A 4 16.89 15.88 4.51
CA VAL A 4 16.57 14.53 4.99
C VAL A 4 15.06 14.31 5.15
N LEU A 5 14.33 15.23 5.79
CA LEU A 5 12.88 15.10 6.00
C LEU A 5 12.11 15.15 4.67
N GLN A 6 12.58 15.96 3.72
CA GLN A 6 11.98 16.06 2.39
C GLN A 6 12.15 14.76 1.60
N VAL A 7 13.34 14.14 1.65
CA VAL A 7 13.58 12.83 1.01
C VAL A 7 12.67 11.75 1.62
N ILE A 8 12.51 11.73 2.94
CA ILE A 8 11.63 10.77 3.63
C ILE A 8 10.17 10.99 3.22
N TYR A 9 9.72 12.24 3.16
CA TYR A 9 8.36 12.57 2.72
C TYR A 9 8.10 12.07 1.30
N ILE A 10 9.01 12.32 0.36
CA ILE A 10 8.90 11.86 -1.03
C ILE A 10 8.87 10.33 -1.08
N ALA A 11 9.73 9.65 -0.34
CA ALA A 11 9.75 8.19 -0.28
C ALA A 11 8.43 7.60 0.24
N LEU A 12 7.87 8.18 1.31
CA LEU A 12 6.57 7.79 1.84
C LEU A 12 5.43 8.08 0.85
N ALA A 13 5.51 9.18 0.11
CA ALA A 13 4.51 9.54 -0.89
C ALA A 13 4.54 8.55 -2.06
N CYS A 14 5.73 8.19 -2.55
CA CYS A 14 5.89 7.11 -3.53
C CYS A 14 5.32 5.79 -3.01
N PHE A 15 5.62 5.43 -1.75
CA PHE A 15 5.08 4.22 -1.15
C PHE A 15 3.54 4.22 -1.06
N MET A 16 2.93 5.36 -0.75
CA MET A 16 1.48 5.54 -0.75
C MET A 16 0.88 5.31 -2.14
N VAL A 17 1.51 5.81 -3.21
CA VAL A 17 1.08 5.56 -4.60
C VAL A 17 1.14 4.07 -4.93
N VAL A 18 2.22 3.38 -4.54
CA VAL A 18 2.38 1.93 -4.75
C VAL A 18 1.30 1.14 -3.99
N LEU A 19 0.95 1.56 -2.78
CA LEU A 19 -0.18 0.96 -2.05
C LEU A 19 -1.49 1.16 -2.83
N ILE A 20 -1.82 2.38 -3.25
CA ILE A 20 -3.04 2.63 -4.03
C ILE A 20 -3.07 1.77 -5.30
N PHE A 21 -1.94 1.63 -6.00
CA PHE A 21 -1.86 0.73 -7.15
C PHE A 21 -2.19 -0.72 -6.76
N ARG A 22 -1.62 -1.24 -5.67
CA ARG A 22 -1.95 -2.59 -5.16
C ARG A 22 -3.43 -2.74 -4.84
N LEU A 23 -4.07 -1.73 -4.25
CA LEU A 23 -5.51 -1.73 -3.99
C LEU A 23 -6.30 -1.90 -5.29
N VAL A 24 -5.98 -1.08 -6.29
CA VAL A 24 -6.64 -1.13 -7.60
C VAL A 24 -6.44 -2.49 -8.24
N MET A 25 -5.23 -3.04 -8.21
CA MET A 25 -4.94 -4.35 -8.80
C MET A 25 -5.71 -5.48 -8.10
N ASP A 26 -5.79 -5.48 -6.76
CA ASP A 26 -6.58 -6.46 -6.02
C ASP A 26 -8.07 -6.38 -6.37
N TYR A 27 -8.63 -5.17 -6.57
CA TYR A 27 -9.99 -5.00 -7.07
C TYR A 27 -10.14 -5.48 -8.51
N VAL A 28 -9.20 -5.13 -9.39
CA VAL A 28 -9.20 -5.58 -10.79
C VAL A 28 -9.21 -7.11 -10.84
N PHE A 29 -8.40 -7.79 -10.04
CA PHE A 29 -8.39 -9.26 -10.00
C PHE A 29 -9.67 -9.86 -9.39
N GLN A 30 -10.30 -9.18 -8.42
CA GLN A 30 -11.59 -9.63 -7.88
C GLN A 30 -12.73 -9.50 -8.90
N PHE A 31 -12.81 -8.39 -9.63
CA PHE A 31 -13.88 -8.12 -10.59
C PHE A 31 -13.64 -8.75 -11.96
N ALA A 32 -12.39 -8.80 -12.42
CA ALA A 32 -11.99 -9.37 -13.70
C ALA A 32 -11.16 -10.64 -13.50
N ARG A 33 -11.74 -11.67 -12.86
CA ARG A 33 -11.05 -12.96 -12.60
C ARG A 33 -10.53 -13.67 -13.86
N SER A 34 -11.06 -13.36 -15.03
CA SER A 34 -10.60 -13.91 -16.33
C SER A 34 -9.43 -13.12 -16.93
N TRP A 35 -9.06 -11.97 -16.35
CA TRP A 35 -7.99 -11.14 -16.86
C TRP A 35 -6.62 -11.74 -16.53
N GLN A 36 -5.81 -11.95 -17.56
CA GLN A 36 -4.42 -12.40 -17.42
C GLN A 36 -3.50 -11.19 -17.64
N PRO A 37 -2.67 -10.82 -16.66
CA PRO A 37 -1.74 -9.70 -16.83
C PRO A 37 -0.72 -10.02 -17.93
N GLY A 38 -0.51 -9.07 -18.84
CA GLY A 38 0.54 -9.18 -19.85
C GLY A 38 1.95 -9.20 -19.22
N LYS A 39 2.97 -9.67 -19.96
CA LYS A 39 4.34 -9.85 -19.44
C LYS A 39 4.91 -8.60 -18.73
N ALA A 40 4.67 -7.41 -19.27
CA ALA A 40 5.10 -6.16 -18.66
C ALA A 40 4.37 -5.85 -17.33
N MET A 41 3.07 -6.15 -17.28
CA MET A 41 2.25 -5.96 -16.07
C MET A 41 2.69 -6.92 -14.96
N VAL A 42 3.09 -8.15 -15.29
CA VAL A 42 3.61 -9.11 -14.31
C VAL A 42 4.85 -8.56 -13.58
N VAL A 43 5.78 -7.94 -14.31
CA VAL A 43 6.98 -7.33 -13.70
C VAL A 43 6.61 -6.17 -12.77
N VAL A 44 5.68 -5.31 -13.18
CA VAL A 44 5.20 -4.18 -12.35
C VAL A 44 4.51 -4.70 -11.08
N LEU A 45 3.70 -5.73 -11.22
CA LEU A 45 3.03 -6.39 -10.10
C LEU A 45 4.05 -6.98 -9.13
N GLU A 46 5.00 -7.76 -9.61
CA GLU A 46 6.03 -8.36 -8.77
C GLU A 46 6.86 -7.31 -8.02
N ALA A 47 7.25 -6.22 -8.70
CA ALA A 47 7.96 -5.10 -8.07
C ALA A 47 7.09 -4.43 -6.98
N THR A 48 5.83 -4.14 -7.30
CA THR A 48 4.88 -3.53 -6.35
C THR A 48 4.66 -4.43 -5.14
N TYR A 49 4.40 -5.71 -5.38
CA TYR A 49 4.17 -6.72 -4.35
C TYR A 49 5.40 -6.87 -3.46
N THR A 50 6.59 -7.00 -4.02
CA THR A 50 7.84 -7.06 -3.24
C THR A 50 8.01 -5.89 -2.27
N VAL A 51 7.64 -4.68 -2.69
CA VAL A 51 7.75 -3.48 -1.84
C VAL A 51 6.64 -3.41 -0.79
N THR A 52 5.44 -3.89 -1.10
CA THR A 52 4.25 -3.75 -0.23
C THR A 52 3.97 -4.96 0.65
N ASP A 53 4.45 -6.15 0.31
CA ASP A 53 4.25 -7.40 1.08
C ASP A 53 4.93 -7.40 2.46
N PRO A 54 6.17 -6.91 2.64
CA PRO A 54 6.79 -6.87 3.98
C PRO A 54 5.96 -6.10 5.02
N PRO A 55 5.49 -4.86 4.76
CA PRO A 55 4.67 -4.13 5.73
C PRO A 55 3.27 -4.75 5.89
N LEU A 56 2.65 -5.27 4.83
CA LEU A 56 1.39 -6.01 4.93
C LEU A 56 1.53 -7.26 5.79
N LYS A 57 2.63 -8.01 5.64
CA LYS A 57 2.89 -9.24 6.40
C LYS A 57 3.14 -8.96 7.88
N LEU A 58 3.83 -7.87 8.20
CA LEU A 58 3.96 -7.34 9.56
C LEU A 58 2.58 -7.03 10.15
N LEU A 59 1.71 -6.34 9.42
CA LEU A 59 0.36 -6.00 9.87
C LEU A 59 -0.57 -7.20 9.98
N ARG A 60 -0.52 -8.14 9.03
CA ARG A 60 -1.30 -9.39 9.07
C ARG A 60 -0.95 -10.26 10.28
N ARG A 61 0.23 -10.09 10.88
CA ARG A 61 0.59 -10.75 12.14
C ARG A 61 -0.21 -10.21 13.32
N PHE A 62 -0.60 -8.94 13.30
CA PHE A 62 -1.33 -8.29 14.38
C PHE A 62 -2.84 -8.23 14.13
N ILE A 63 -3.24 -8.06 12.87
CA ILE A 63 -4.65 -7.94 12.46
C ILE A 63 -4.92 -9.00 11.39
N PRO A 64 -5.45 -10.17 11.78
CA PRO A 64 -5.78 -11.22 10.84
C PRO A 64 -6.87 -10.75 9.86
N PRO A 65 -6.84 -11.21 8.60
CA PRO A 65 -7.83 -10.81 7.60
C PRO A 65 -9.23 -11.28 8.02
N LEU A 66 -10.17 -10.34 8.13
CA LEU A 66 -11.56 -10.64 8.46
C LEU A 66 -12.28 -11.16 7.21
N ARG A 67 -12.64 -12.44 7.24
CA ARG A 67 -13.49 -13.04 6.21
C ARG A 67 -14.95 -12.78 6.56
N LEU A 68 -15.64 -11.93 5.79
CA LEU A 68 -17.07 -11.69 5.96
C LEU A 68 -17.84 -12.56 4.98
N GLY A 69 -18.25 -13.75 5.44
CA GLY A 69 -19.02 -14.70 4.64
C GLY A 69 -18.23 -15.23 3.43
N SER A 70 -18.70 -14.93 2.22
CA SER A 70 -18.09 -15.33 0.94
C SER A 70 -17.07 -14.33 0.39
N VAL A 71 -16.96 -13.14 0.98
CA VAL A 71 -16.06 -12.06 0.54
C VAL A 71 -14.99 -11.82 1.60
N ALA A 72 -13.73 -12.07 1.24
CA ALA A 72 -12.60 -11.67 2.06
C ALA A 72 -12.30 -10.19 1.79
N LEU A 73 -12.73 -9.30 2.69
CA LEU A 73 -12.25 -7.94 2.71
C LEU A 73 -10.90 -7.93 3.42
N ASP A 74 -9.82 -7.65 2.69
CA ASP A 74 -8.47 -7.57 3.25
C ASP A 74 -8.34 -6.26 4.06
N LEU A 75 -8.91 -6.27 5.28
CA LEU A 75 -8.93 -5.13 6.18
C LEU A 75 -7.50 -4.66 6.51
N SER A 76 -6.54 -5.59 6.53
CA SER A 76 -5.12 -5.32 6.75
C SER A 76 -4.56 -4.33 5.73
N PHE A 77 -5.07 -4.34 4.50
CA PHE A 77 -4.69 -3.40 3.45
C PHE A 77 -5.17 -1.97 3.76
N PHE A 78 -6.45 -1.81 4.11
CA PHE A 78 -7.01 -0.50 4.48
C PHE A 78 -6.31 0.08 5.71
N VAL A 79 -6.01 -0.76 6.70
CA VAL A 79 -5.26 -0.33 7.89
C VAL A 79 -3.85 0.14 7.52
N LEU A 80 -3.13 -0.59 6.66
CA LEU A 80 -1.80 -0.17 6.21
C LEU A 80 -1.85 1.19 5.51
N MET A 81 -2.82 1.39 4.62
CA MET A 81 -3.03 2.66 3.92
C MET A 81 -3.28 3.81 4.89
N ILE A 82 -4.09 3.60 5.93
CA ILE A 82 -4.34 4.59 6.99
C ILE A 82 -3.06 4.91 7.76
N ILE A 83 -2.27 3.89 8.14
CA ILE A 83 -1.01 4.09 8.86
C ILE A 83 -0.03 4.94 8.04
N VAL A 84 0.13 4.61 6.76
CA VAL A 84 1.02 5.36 5.86
C VAL A 84 0.52 6.78 5.63
N TYR A 85 -0.79 6.96 5.50
CA TYR A 85 -1.39 8.29 5.39
C TYR A 85 -1.13 9.14 6.65
N ILE A 86 -1.24 8.56 7.85
CA ILE A 86 -0.93 9.23 9.11
C ILE A 86 0.56 9.58 9.16
N LEU A 87 1.45 8.64 8.80
CA LEU A 87 2.90 8.89 8.73
C LEU A 87 3.23 10.03 7.76
N LEU A 88 2.58 10.08 6.59
CA LEU A 88 2.74 11.17 5.63
C LEU A 88 2.31 12.52 6.19
N ASN A 89 1.21 12.58 6.92
CA ASN A 89 0.73 13.81 7.55
C ASN A 89 1.69 14.25 8.67
N ILE A 90 2.16 13.33 9.50
CA ILE A 90 3.12 13.63 10.58
C ILE A 90 4.43 14.13 9.99
N VAL A 91 5.03 13.38 9.06
CA VAL A 91 6.30 13.77 8.42
C VAL A 91 6.13 15.05 7.62
N GLY A 92 4.99 15.25 6.96
CA GLY A 92 4.65 16.48 6.26
C GLY A 92 4.55 17.69 7.19
N SER A 93 3.88 17.54 8.33
CA SER A 93 3.79 18.60 9.36
C SER A 93 5.16 18.96 9.93
N LEU A 94 5.96 17.95 10.30
CA LEU A 94 7.34 18.12 10.78
C LEU A 94 8.27 18.71 9.71
N ALA A 95 8.08 18.33 8.44
CA ALA A 95 8.85 18.86 7.33
C ALA A 95 8.49 20.32 7.07
N MET A 96 7.19 20.66 7.03
CA MET A 96 6.67 22.00 6.74
C MET A 96 6.71 22.98 7.93
N GLY A 97 7.03 22.51 9.14
CA GLY A 97 7.27 23.38 10.30
C GLY A 97 6.02 24.12 10.77
N VAL A 98 4.91 23.39 10.94
CA VAL A 98 3.80 23.81 11.82
C VAL A 98 4.00 23.21 13.20
#